data_AF-A0A452QUA6-F1
#
_entry.id   AF-A0A452QUA6-F1
#
_cell.length_a   1.000
_cell.length_b   1.000
_cell.length_c   1.000
_cell.angle_alpha   90.00
_cell.angle_beta   90.00
_cell.angle_gamma   90.00
#
_symmetry.space_group_name_H-M   'P 1'
#
loop_
_entity.id
_entity.type
_entity.pdbx_description
1 polymer ?
#
loop_
_entity_poly.entity_id
_entity_poly.type
_entity_poly.pdbx_seq_one_letter_code
_entity_poly.pdbx_strand_id
1 'polypeptide(L)'
;MPLYEGLGSGGEKTAVVIDLGEAFTKCGFAGETGPRCIIPSVIKKAGLPKPIKVVQYNINTEELYSYLKEFIHILYFRHLLVNPRDRRVVVIESVLCPSHFRETLTRVLFKYFEVPVFYVVVFYRAMYC
;
A
#
# COMPACT_ATOMS: atom_id res chain seq x y z
N MET A 1 -13.96 22.14 -2.66
CA MET A 1 -13.24 22.13 -1.37
C MET A 1 -13.77 20.97 -0.54
N PRO A 2 -12.92 20.32 0.26
CA PRO A 2 -13.28 20.20 1.66
C PRO A 2 -12.07 20.51 2.55
N LEU A 3 -12.17 21.61 3.30
CA LEU A 3 -11.15 22.01 4.27
C LEU A 3 -11.60 21.86 5.72
N TYR A 4 -12.83 21.38 6.03
CA TYR A 4 -13.27 21.37 7.42
C TYR A 4 -14.45 20.44 7.77
N GLU A 5 -14.37 19.14 7.47
CA GLU A 5 -15.20 18.13 8.19
C GLU A 5 -14.45 17.58 9.43
N GLY A 6 -13.67 18.45 10.09
CA GLY A 6 -12.73 18.09 11.16
C GLY A 6 -13.11 18.59 12.56
N LEU A 7 -14.31 19.13 12.78
CA LEU A 7 -14.82 19.39 14.13
C LEU A 7 -15.99 18.47 14.43
N GLY A 8 -15.66 17.23 14.77
CA GLY A 8 -16.60 16.22 15.22
C GLY A 8 -15.87 15.14 16.02
N SER A 9 -15.92 15.27 17.34
CA SER A 9 -15.75 14.26 18.38
C SER A 9 -15.70 12.79 17.90
N GLY A 10 -14.63 12.05 18.20
CA GLY A 10 -14.66 10.57 18.25
C GLY A 10 -15.00 9.80 16.96
N GLY A 11 -14.85 10.40 15.77
CA GLY A 11 -15.14 9.72 14.50
C GLY A 11 -14.07 8.70 14.10
N GLU A 12 -14.50 7.52 13.63
CA GLU A 12 -13.59 6.52 13.08
C GLU A 12 -12.75 7.11 11.93
N LYS A 13 -11.42 7.04 12.06
CA LYS A 13 -10.52 7.45 10.98
C LYS A 13 -10.74 6.54 9.77
N THR A 14 -11.08 7.13 8.63
CA THR A 14 -11.31 6.41 7.37
C THR A 14 -10.14 5.51 7.00
N ALA A 15 -10.45 4.28 6.57
CA ALA A 15 -9.46 3.29 6.19
C ALA A 15 -8.70 3.72 4.93
N VAL A 16 -7.41 3.40 4.87
CA VAL A 16 -6.61 3.52 3.66
C VAL A 16 -6.87 2.30 2.79
N VAL A 17 -7.09 2.50 1.50
CA VAL A 17 -7.23 1.41 0.51
C VAL A 17 -5.98 1.40 -0.37
N ILE A 18 -5.27 0.28 -0.41
CA ILE A 18 -4.08 0.07 -1.24
C ILE A 18 -4.36 -1.07 -2.20
N ASP A 19 -4.37 -0.77 -3.50
CA ASP A 19 -4.51 -1.76 -4.56
C ASP A 19 -3.15 -1.99 -5.23
N LEU A 20 -2.48 -3.09 -4.86
CA LEU A 20 -1.13 -3.42 -5.31
C LEU A 20 -1.18 -4.18 -6.65
N GLY A 21 -0.90 -3.49 -7.75
CA GLY A 21 -0.70 -4.09 -9.07
C GLY A 21 0.79 -4.16 -9.45
N GLU A 22 1.13 -5.01 -10.42
CA GLU A 22 2.51 -5.15 -10.90
C GLU A 22 3.03 -3.92 -11.66
N ALA A 23 2.16 -3.26 -12.42
CA ALA A 23 2.50 -2.05 -13.16
C ALA A 23 2.20 -0.79 -12.35
N PHE A 24 0.99 -0.71 -11.77
CA PHE A 24 0.53 0.44 -11.00
C PHE A 24 -0.06 0.05 -9.66
N THR A 25 0.16 0.90 -8.67
CA THR A 25 -0.51 0.87 -7.37
C THR A 25 -1.47 2.03 -7.29
N LYS A 26 -2.70 1.75 -6.87
CA LYS A 26 -3.72 2.77 -6.60
C LYS A 26 -3.87 2.88 -5.09
N CYS A 27 -4.00 4.09 -4.57
CA CYS A 27 -4.12 4.32 -3.15
C CYS A 27 -5.04 5.51 -2.84
N GLY A 28 -5.83 5.41 -1.78
CA GLY A 28 -6.78 6.45 -1.37
C GLY A 28 -7.47 6.11 -0.05
N PHE A 29 -8.54 6.85 0.26
CA PHE A 29 -9.35 6.59 1.46
C PHE A 29 -10.68 5.93 1.10
N ALA A 30 -11.12 5.00 1.94
CA ALA A 30 -12.44 4.43 1.83
C ALA A 30 -13.52 5.53 1.91
N GLY A 31 -14.51 5.46 1.02
CA GLY A 31 -15.59 6.45 0.90
C GLY A 31 -15.31 7.59 -0.09
N GLU A 32 -14.08 7.74 -0.58
CA GLU A 32 -13.79 8.69 -1.66
C GLU A 32 -14.26 8.16 -3.02
N THR A 33 -14.58 9.07 -3.96
CA THR A 33 -15.09 8.73 -5.30
C THR A 33 -14.05 8.07 -6.21
N GLY A 34 -12.77 8.12 -5.83
CA GLY A 34 -11.67 7.51 -6.55
C GLY A 34 -10.38 7.52 -5.72
N PRO A 35 -9.30 6.88 -6.24
CA PRO A 35 -8.02 6.87 -5.54
C PRO A 35 -7.41 8.28 -5.53
N ARG A 36 -6.71 8.64 -4.44
CA ARG A 36 -5.94 9.88 -4.38
C ARG A 36 -4.70 9.86 -5.25
N CYS A 37 -4.11 8.68 -5.45
CA CYS A 37 -3.00 8.51 -6.36
C CYS A 37 -3.04 7.17 -7.10
N ILE A 38 -2.49 7.20 -8.31
CA ILE A 38 -2.16 6.03 -9.11
C ILE A 38 -0.70 6.21 -9.52
N ILE A 39 0.18 5.39 -8.97
CA ILE A 39 1.63 5.51 -9.19
C ILE A 39 2.20 4.21 -9.74
N PRO A 40 3.29 4.27 -10.53
CA PRO A 40 3.99 3.06 -10.95
C PRO A 40 4.47 2.27 -9.73
N SER A 41 4.30 0.95 -9.74
CA SER A 41 4.70 0.03 -8.65
C SER A 41 6.22 -0.20 -8.65
N VAL A 42 6.98 0.88 -8.54
CA VAL A 42 8.44 0.88 -8.62
C VAL A 42 9.07 1.76 -7.55
N ILE A 43 10.29 1.42 -7.16
CA ILE A 43 11.15 2.24 -6.29
C ILE A 43 12.42 2.65 -7.05
N LYS A 44 13.02 3.77 -6.64
CA LYS A 44 14.27 4.29 -7.19
C LYS A 44 15.35 4.16 -6.13
N LYS A 45 16.26 3.21 -6.30
CA LYS A 45 17.40 3.00 -5.40
C LYS A 45 18.60 3.82 -5.86
N ALA A 46 19.25 4.52 -4.94
CA ALA A 46 20.46 5.27 -5.24
C ALA A 46 21.54 4.33 -5.82
N GLY A 47 22.17 4.73 -6.93
CA GLY A 47 23.19 3.93 -7.62
C GLY A 47 22.66 2.96 -8.69
N LEU A 48 21.34 2.81 -8.84
CA LEU A 48 20.77 2.02 -9.94
C LEU A 48 20.11 2.93 -10.99
N PRO A 49 20.46 2.78 -12.28
CA PRO A 49 19.90 3.62 -13.35
C PRO A 49 18.45 3.26 -13.68
N LYS A 50 18.03 2.03 -13.40
CA LYS A 50 16.68 1.53 -13.68
C LYS A 50 15.85 1.44 -12.41
N PRO A 51 14.56 1.84 -12.47
CA PRO A 51 13.65 1.65 -11.35
C PRO A 51 13.40 0.15 -11.13
N ILE A 52 13.22 -0.24 -9.87
CA ILE A 52 13.00 -1.63 -9.47
C ILE A 52 11.51 -1.83 -9.25
N LYS A 53 10.92 -2.88 -9.84
CA LYS A 53 9.53 -3.25 -9.58
C LYS A 53 9.35 -3.75 -8.15
N VAL A 54 8.30 -3.32 -7.47
CA VAL A 54 8.04 -3.67 -6.06
C VAL A 54 7.32 -5.01 -5.95
N VAL A 55 6.32 -5.24 -6.80
CA VAL A 55 5.58 -6.51 -6.82
C VAL A 55 6.41 -7.53 -7.60
N GLN A 56 7.12 -8.38 -6.86
CA GLN A 56 7.91 -9.50 -7.39
C GLN A 56 7.65 -10.74 -6.53
N TYR A 57 7.56 -11.90 -7.19
CA TYR A 57 7.17 -13.15 -6.52
C TYR A 57 8.33 -14.14 -6.34
N ASN A 58 9.40 -14.01 -7.12
CA ASN A 58 10.57 -14.90 -7.09
C ASN A 58 11.81 -14.12 -6.65
N ILE A 59 11.80 -13.62 -5.42
CA ILE A 59 12.85 -12.79 -4.81
C ILE A 59 13.06 -13.21 -3.36
N ASN A 60 14.24 -12.91 -2.80
CA ASN A 60 14.54 -13.17 -1.41
C ASN A 60 13.67 -12.32 -0.46
N THR A 61 13.30 -12.90 0.68
CA THR A 61 12.45 -12.28 1.72
C THR A 61 12.96 -10.91 2.17
N GLU A 62 14.27 -10.78 2.42
CA GLU A 62 14.85 -9.54 2.97
C GLU A 62 14.85 -8.40 1.92
N GLU A 63 15.08 -8.74 0.65
CA GLU A 63 14.99 -7.76 -0.43
C GLU A 63 13.54 -7.32 -0.65
N LEU A 64 12.61 -8.27 -0.69
CA LEU A 64 11.18 -7.98 -0.82
C LEU A 64 10.69 -7.10 0.34
N TYR A 65 11.11 -7.42 1.56
CA TYR A 65 10.81 -6.64 2.75
C TYR A 65 11.32 -5.20 2.61
N SER A 66 12.57 -5.03 2.18
CA SER A 66 13.13 -3.70 1.94
C SER A 66 12.38 -2.92 0.87
N TYR A 67 11.97 -3.57 -0.22
CA TYR A 67 11.26 -2.91 -1.33
C TYR A 67 9.85 -2.49 -0.92
N LEU A 68 9.10 -3.37 -0.27
CA LEU A 68 7.77 -3.08 0.24
C LEU A 68 7.80 -1.96 1.28
N LYS A 69 8.79 -1.97 2.18
CA LYS A 69 8.97 -0.93 3.20
C LYS A 69 9.15 0.46 2.56
N GLU A 70 10.06 0.57 1.61
CA GLU A 70 10.33 1.84 0.92
C GLU A 70 9.11 2.31 0.12
N PHE A 71 8.44 1.40 -0.58
CA PHE A 71 7.26 1.74 -1.37
C PHE A 71 6.08 2.19 -0.51
N ILE A 72 5.77 1.48 0.57
CA ILE A 72 4.69 1.85 1.49
C ILE A 72 5.01 3.18 2.19
N HIS A 73 6.28 3.46 2.49
CA HIS A 73 6.69 4.77 3.01
C HIS A 73 6.36 5.89 2.00
N ILE A 74 6.62 5.67 0.70
CA ILE A 74 6.23 6.63 -0.35
C ILE A 74 4.71 6.81 -0.37
N LEU A 75 3.91 5.75 -0.31
CA LEU A 75 2.45 5.85 -0.29
C LEU A 75 1.94 6.70 0.88
N TYR A 76 2.35 6.40 2.11
CA TYR A 76 1.86 7.10 3.29
C TYR A 76 2.36 8.54 3.41
N PHE A 77 3.67 8.76 3.26
CA PHE A 77 4.28 10.05 3.59
C PHE A 77 4.35 11.01 2.41
N ARG A 78 4.29 10.53 1.16
CA ARG A 78 4.32 11.40 -0.02
C ARG A 78 2.94 11.59 -0.65
N HIS A 79 2.10 10.57 -0.66
CA HIS A 79 0.81 10.62 -1.37
C HIS A 79 -0.39 10.79 -0.44
N LEU A 80 -0.46 10.06 0.68
CA LEU A 80 -1.60 10.13 1.58
C LEU A 80 -1.47 11.21 2.65
N LEU A 81 -0.24 11.56 3.04
CA LEU A 81 0.10 12.53 4.09
C LEU A 81 -0.55 12.21 5.44
N VAL A 82 -0.58 10.92 5.80
CA VAL A 82 -1.16 10.42 7.06
C VAL A 82 -0.23 9.42 7.73
N ASN A 83 -0.35 9.30 9.05
CA ASN A 83 0.38 8.29 9.81
C ASN A 83 -0.30 6.91 9.65
N PRO A 84 0.42 5.85 9.24
CA PRO A 84 -0.13 4.50 9.14
C PRO A 84 -0.62 3.93 10.48
N ARG A 85 -0.02 4.33 11.62
CA ARG A 85 -0.43 3.86 12.96
C ARG A 85 -1.84 4.30 13.37
N ASP A 86 -2.35 5.33 12.71
CA ASP A 86 -3.62 5.95 13.04
C ASP A 86 -4.80 5.38 12.25
N ARG A 87 -4.56 4.53 11.24
CA ARG A 87 -5.60 4.17 10.26
C ARG A 87 -5.58 2.69 9.94
N ARG A 88 -6.79 2.13 9.82
CA ARG A 88 -6.98 0.77 9.28
C ARG A 88 -6.57 0.77 7.81
N VAL A 89 -6.03 -0.35 7.31
CA VAL A 89 -5.64 -0.48 5.90
C VAL A 89 -6.35 -1.67 5.23
N VAL A 90 -6.84 -1.47 4.02
CA VAL A 90 -7.43 -2.49 3.17
C VAL A 90 -6.47 -2.69 2.01
N VAL A 91 -5.86 -3.87 1.93
CA VAL A 91 -5.01 -4.28 0.83
C VAL A 91 -5.85 -5.06 -0.16
N ILE A 92 -5.86 -4.62 -1.41
CA ILE A 92 -6.45 -5.37 -2.52
C ILE A 92 -5.33 -6.13 -3.22
N GLU A 93 -5.51 -7.45 -3.34
CA GLU A 93 -4.57 -8.34 -4.00
C GLU A 93 -5.26 -9.23 -5.04
N SER A 94 -4.45 -9.85 -5.91
CA SER A 94 -4.92 -10.86 -6.87
C SER A 94 -5.07 -12.23 -6.20
N VAL A 95 -6.03 -13.03 -6.68
CA VAL A 95 -6.22 -14.44 -6.27
C VAL A 95 -4.93 -15.26 -6.39
N LEU A 96 -4.07 -14.91 -7.36
CA LEU A 96 -2.83 -15.63 -7.65
C LEU A 96 -1.64 -15.11 -6.83
N CYS A 97 -1.85 -14.25 -5.84
CA CYS A 97 -0.78 -13.71 -5.02
C CYS A 97 -0.16 -14.79 -4.10
N PRO A 98 1.14 -15.08 -4.20
CA PRO A 98 1.80 -16.08 -3.37
C PRO A 98 1.78 -15.74 -1.88
N SER A 99 1.69 -16.78 -1.02
CA SER A 99 1.73 -16.61 0.44
C SER A 99 3.00 -15.90 0.92
N HIS A 100 4.15 -16.16 0.29
CA HIS A 100 5.41 -15.49 0.60
C HIS A 100 5.33 -13.96 0.53
N PHE A 101 4.67 -13.43 -0.51
CA PHE A 101 4.49 -11.99 -0.67
C PHE A 101 3.56 -11.43 0.42
N ARG A 102 2.47 -12.14 0.71
CA ARG A 102 1.47 -11.73 1.73
C ARG A 102 2.05 -11.71 3.12
N GLU A 103 2.85 -12.71 3.49
CA GLU A 103 3.55 -12.76 4.77
C GLU A 103 4.52 -11.61 4.92
N THR A 104 5.27 -11.29 3.86
CA THR A 104 6.24 -10.18 3.87
C THR A 104 5.53 -8.83 3.96
N LEU A 105 4.44 -8.63 3.19
CA LEU A 105 3.60 -7.44 3.27
C LEU A 105 3.00 -7.26 4.66
N THR A 106 2.50 -8.35 5.24
CA THR A 106 1.95 -8.38 6.61
C THR A 106 3.01 -7.96 7.63
N ARG A 107 4.24 -8.50 7.51
CA ARG A 107 5.36 -8.10 8.38
C ARG A 107 5.65 -6.60 8.24
N VAL A 108 5.69 -6.06 7.03
CA VAL A 108 5.95 -4.63 6.82
C VAL A 108 4.84 -3.77 7.44
N LEU A 109 3.57 -4.07 7.19
CA LEU A 109 2.44 -3.28 7.68
C LEU A 109 2.32 -3.35 9.22
N PHE A 110 2.39 -4.54 9.82
CA PHE A 110 2.21 -4.68 11.27
C PHE A 110 3.48 -4.44 12.07
N LYS A 111 4.64 -4.94 11.64
CA LYS A 111 5.86 -4.88 12.48
C LYS A 111 6.64 -3.59 12.28
N TYR A 112 6.64 -3.02 11.08
CA TYR A 112 7.38 -1.78 10.81
C TYR A 112 6.50 -0.54 10.91
N PHE A 113 5.33 -0.55 10.25
CA PHE A 113 4.42 0.59 10.27
C PHE A 113 3.43 0.58 11.43
N GLU A 114 3.29 -0.54 12.15
CA GLU A 114 2.40 -0.68 13.31
C GLU A 114 0.96 -0.24 13.00
N VAL A 115 0.44 -0.63 11.84
CA VAL A 115 -0.97 -0.39 11.51
C VAL A 115 -1.87 -1.07 12.54
N PRO A 116 -2.98 -0.45 12.97
CA PRO A 116 -3.85 -1.01 14.01
C PRO A 116 -4.53 -2.31 13.57
N VAL A 117 -4.92 -2.39 12.29
CA VAL A 117 -5.51 -3.58 11.66
C VAL A 117 -5.37 -3.45 10.14
N PHE A 118 -5.23 -4.58 9.46
CA PHE A 118 -5.40 -4.63 8.02
C PHE A 118 -6.37 -5.74 7.58
N TYR A 119 -7.00 -5.51 6.44
CA TYR A 119 -7.82 -6.50 5.74
C TYR A 119 -7.22 -6.76 4.37
N VAL A 120 -7.28 -8.02 3.94
CA VAL A 120 -6.90 -8.40 2.57
C VAL A 120 -8.16 -8.74 1.82
N VAL A 121 -8.39 -8.06 0.70
CA VAL A 121 -9.51 -8.31 -0.19
C VAL A 121 -8.96 -8.85 -1.50
N VAL A 122 -9.44 -10.03 -1.87
CA VAL A 122 -8.96 -10.74 -3.04
C VAL A 122 -9.89 -10.46 -4.22
N PHE A 123 -9.35 -9.96 -5.33
CA PHE A 123 -10.08 -9.74 -6.57
C PHE A 123 -9.50 -10.59 -7.70
N TYR A 124 -10.37 -11.07 -8.59
CA TYR A 124 -9.96 -11.65 -9.87
C TYR A 124 -9.45 -10.51 -10.77
N ARG A 125 -8.13 -10.31 -10.82
CA ARG A 125 -7.49 -9.42 -11.79
C ARG A 125 -6.97 -10.25 -12.97
N ALA A 126 -7.36 -9.88 -14.18
CA ALA A 126 -6.60 -10.25 -15.36
C ALA A 126 -5.21 -9.60 -15.25
N MET A 127 -4.16 -10.35 -15.57
CA MET A 127 -2.75 -10.17 -15.20
C MET A 127 -2.05 -8.89 -15.74
N TYR A 128 -2.78 -7.85 -16.19
CA TYR A 128 -2.25 -6.78 -17.06
C TYR A 128 -2.63 -5.33 -16.71
N CYS A 129 -3.17 -5.05 -15.52
CA CYS A 129 -3.45 -3.66 -15.09
C CYS A 129 -2.39 -3.11 -14.12
#